data_AF-A0A4U5V3X9-F1
#
_entry.id   AF-A0A4U5V3X9-F1
#
_cell.length_a   1.000
_cell.length_b   1.000
_cell.length_c   1.000
_cell.angle_alpha   90.00
_cell.angle_beta   90.00
_cell.angle_gamma   90.00
#
_symmetry.space_group_name_H-M   'P 1'
#
loop_
_entity.id
_entity.type
_entity.pdbx_description
1 polymer ?
#
loop_
_entity_poly.entity_id
_entity_poly.type
_entity_poly.pdbx_seq_one_letter_code
_entity_poly.pdbx_strand_id
1 'polypeptide(L)'
;MSVPFSNTHLRVPRGFGTILEGLAREVLRDQPEDIPKYAAHYFEVLLKQREDSGMDPAEWAAQLEDRFYNNHAFKAIGSTPKNQPATEESTSK
;
A
#
# COMPACT_ATOMS: atom_id res chain seq x y z
N MET A 1 -5.02 4.97 -7.73
CA MET A 1 -5.97 5.72 -6.92
C MET A 1 -7.09 4.71 -6.78
N SER A 2 -8.32 5.04 -7.20
CA SER A 2 -8.89 4.37 -8.38
C SER A 2 -8.05 4.73 -9.61
N VAL A 3 -8.16 3.98 -10.71
CA VAL A 3 -7.73 4.50 -12.02
C VAL A 3 -8.60 5.75 -12.32
N PRO A 4 -8.03 6.88 -12.74
CA PRO A 4 -8.75 8.15 -12.83
C PRO A 4 -9.87 8.21 -13.89
N PHE A 5 -10.12 7.14 -14.65
CA PHE A 5 -11.05 7.15 -15.79
C PHE A 5 -11.98 5.93 -15.91
N SER A 6 -12.35 5.27 -14.80
CA SER A 6 -13.54 4.40 -14.80
C SER A 6 -14.58 4.94 -13.82
N ASN A 7 -15.78 5.20 -14.36
CA ASN A 7 -16.95 5.71 -13.63
C ASN A 7 -17.58 4.62 -12.74
N THR A 8 -16.76 3.99 -11.89
CA THR A 8 -17.15 2.85 -11.05
C THR A 8 -16.95 3.23 -9.58
N HIS A 9 -18.03 3.19 -8.81
CA HIS A 9 -18.00 3.41 -7.36
C HIS A 9 -17.23 2.32 -6.59
N LEU A 10 -16.92 1.20 -7.24
CA LEU A 10 -16.19 0.09 -6.64
C LEU A 10 -14.68 0.27 -6.85
N ARG A 11 -13.94 0.17 -5.75
CA ARG A 11 -12.48 0.25 -5.74
C ARG A 11 -11.93 -1.09 -5.28
N VAL A 12 -10.90 -1.56 -5.97
CA VAL A 12 -10.17 -2.77 -5.59
C VAL A 12 -9.50 -2.55 -4.23
N PRO A 13 -9.66 -3.48 -3.25
CA PRO A 13 -8.96 -3.40 -1.98
C PRO A 13 -7.44 -3.39 -2.18
N ARG A 14 -6.75 -2.64 -1.33
CA ARG A 14 -5.28 -2.56 -1.38
C ARG A 14 -4.67 -3.89 -0.98
N GLY A 15 -3.53 -4.24 -1.58
CA GLY A 15 -2.89 -5.54 -1.37
C GLY A 15 -3.63 -6.73 -1.98
N PHE A 16 -4.80 -6.54 -2.59
CA PHE A 16 -5.51 -7.63 -3.28
C PHE A 16 -4.72 -8.14 -4.49
N GLY A 17 -4.09 -7.23 -5.24
CA GLY A 17 -3.29 -7.58 -6.41
C GLY A 17 -2.12 -8.50 -6.07
N THR A 18 -1.44 -8.27 -4.95
CA THR A 18 -0.30 -9.08 -4.53
C THR A 18 -0.70 -10.47 -4.08
N ILE A 19 -1.87 -10.63 -3.46
CA ILE A 19 -2.43 -11.96 -3.12
C ILE A 19 -2.64 -12.78 -4.40
N LEU A 20 -3.27 -12.17 -5.41
CA LEU A 20 -3.53 -12.82 -6.70
C LEU A 20 -2.24 -13.14 -7.45
N GLU A 21 -1.27 -12.22 -7.45
CA GLU A 21 0.02 -12.45 -8.09
C GLU A 21 0.79 -13.60 -7.42
N GLY A 22 0.74 -13.69 -6.08
CA GLY A 22 1.33 -14.81 -5.34
C GLY A 22 0.72 -16.15 -5.75
N LEU A 23 -0.61 -16.25 -5.77
CA LEU A 23 -1.29 -17.46 -6.25
C LEU A 23 -0.90 -17.80 -7.69
N ALA A 24 -0.91 -16.82 -8.59
CA ALA A 24 -0.58 -17.02 -9.99
C ALA A 24 0.85 -17.53 -10.19
N ARG A 25 1.81 -17.03 -9.41
CA ARG A 25 3.21 -17.50 -9.43
C ARG A 25 3.31 -18.96 -9.01
N GLU A 26 2.64 -19.36 -7.94
CA GLU A 26 2.68 -20.74 -7.47
C GLU A 26 1.94 -21.71 -8.41
N VAL A 27 0.82 -21.29 -9.00
CA VAL A 27 0.14 -22.07 -10.05
C VAL A 27 1.05 -22.28 -11.27
N LEU A 28 1.77 -21.25 -11.70
CA LEU A 28 2.71 -21.37 -12.83
C LEU A 28 3.90 -22.27 -12.49
N ARG A 29 4.29 -22.34 -11.22
CA ARG A 29 5.41 -23.16 -10.74
C ARG A 29 5.04 -24.64 -10.64
N ASP A 30 3.91 -24.93 -10.01
CA ASP A 30 3.51 -26.31 -9.69
C ASP A 30 2.65 -26.96 -10.78
N GLN A 31 2.11 -26.16 -11.72
CA GLN A 31 1.24 -26.61 -12.82
C GLN A 31 0.15 -27.60 -12.37
N PRO A 32 -0.68 -27.25 -11.37
CA PRO A 32 -1.70 -28.17 -10.85
C PRO A 32 -2.83 -28.38 -11.87
N GLU A 33 -3.40 -29.59 -11.88
CA GLU A 33 -4.55 -29.92 -12.73
C GLU A 33 -5.85 -29.25 -12.24
N ASP A 34 -6.03 -29.16 -10.93
CA ASP A 34 -7.19 -28.52 -10.27
C ASP A 34 -6.78 -27.22 -9.58
N ILE A 35 -6.85 -26.12 -10.34
CA ILE A 35 -6.50 -24.78 -9.86
C ILE A 35 -7.41 -24.32 -8.70
N PRO A 36 -8.75 -24.48 -8.73
CA PRO A 36 -9.60 -24.12 -7.60
C PRO A 36 -9.21 -24.81 -6.28
N LYS A 37 -8.96 -26.12 -6.32
CA LYS A 37 -8.53 -26.87 -5.12
C LYS A 37 -7.15 -26.43 -4.64
N TYR A 38 -6.22 -26.19 -5.56
CA TYR A 38 -4.90 -25.66 -5.23
C TYR A 38 -4.99 -24.29 -4.56
N ALA A 39 -5.81 -23.39 -5.11
CA ALA A 39 -6.01 -22.05 -4.57
C ALA A 39 -6.62 -22.06 -3.16
N ALA A 40 -7.59 -22.95 -2.90
CA ALA A 40 -8.15 -23.11 -1.57
C ALA A 40 -7.07 -23.50 -0.55
N HIS A 41 -6.27 -24.51 -0.86
CA HIS A 41 -5.15 -24.94 0.00
C HIS A 41 -4.10 -23.83 0.18
N TYR A 42 -3.75 -23.13 -0.89
CA TYR A 42 -2.81 -22.00 -0.83
C TYR A 42 -3.30 -20.90 0.12
N PHE A 43 -4.59 -20.52 0.05
CA PHE A 43 -5.15 -19.51 0.93
C PHE A 43 -5.31 -19.99 2.38
N GLU A 44 -5.61 -21.27 2.62
CA GLU A 44 -5.60 -21.85 3.97
C GLU A 44 -4.21 -21.75 4.62
N VAL A 45 -3.15 -22.06 3.87
CA VAL A 45 -1.78 -21.93 4.36
C VAL A 45 -1.44 -20.47 4.68
N LEU A 46 -1.82 -19.52 3.82
CA LEU A 46 -1.60 -18.10 4.08
C LEU A 46 -2.36 -17.58 5.30
N LEU A 47 -3.60 -18.03 5.51
CA LEU A 47 -4.39 -17.67 6.69
C LEU A 47 -3.73 -18.19 7.96
N LYS A 48 -3.29 -19.45 7.97
CA LYS A 48 -2.59 -20.04 9.11
C LYS A 48 -1.29 -19.30 9.41
N GLN A 49 -0.50 -18.96 8.38
CA GLN A 49 0.72 -18.17 8.56
C GLN A 49 0.43 -16.79 9.15
N ARG A 50 -0.68 -16.15 8.77
CA ARG A 50 -1.10 -14.87 9.36
C ARG A 50 -1.45 -15.02 10.83
N GLU A 51 -2.19 -16.07 11.19
CA GLU A 51 -2.56 -16.36 12.58
C GLU A 51 -1.33 -16.66 13.45
N ASP A 52 -0.38 -17.43 12.92
CA ASP A 52 0.82 -17.85 13.66
C ASP A 52 1.87 -16.74 13.78
N SER A 53 2.10 -15.96 12.71
CA SER A 53 3.16 -14.94 12.67
C SER A 53 2.69 -13.52 13.01
N GLY A 54 1.37 -13.27 12.94
CA GLY A 54 0.79 -11.94 13.03
C GLY A 54 1.09 -11.04 11.83
N MET A 55 1.81 -11.53 10.81
CA MET A 55 2.18 -10.77 9.62
C MET A 55 1.25 -11.12 8.45
N ASP A 56 0.57 -10.13 7.90
CA ASP A 56 -0.25 -10.29 6.70
C ASP A 56 0.49 -9.77 5.44
N PRO A 57 0.79 -10.65 4.46
CA PRO A 57 1.33 -10.22 3.17
C PRO A 57 0.48 -9.15 2.46
N ALA A 58 -0.84 -9.20 2.63
CA ALA A 58 -1.74 -8.22 2.02
C ALA A 58 -1.63 -6.84 2.67
N GLU A 59 -1.50 -6.77 4.00
CA GLU A 59 -1.27 -5.51 4.71
C GLU A 59 0.09 -4.90 4.37
N TRP A 60 1.14 -5.72 4.32
CA TRP A 60 2.47 -5.27 3.93
C TRP A 60 2.47 -4.67 2.51
N ALA A 61 1.83 -5.38 1.57
CA ALA A 61 1.65 -4.89 0.21
C ALA A 61 0.80 -3.60 0.17
N ALA A 62 -0.27 -3.52 0.96
CA ALA A 62 -1.11 -2.33 1.05
C ALA A 62 -0.32 -1.10 1.57
N GLN A 63 0.60 -1.29 2.51
CA GLN A 63 1.51 -0.24 2.98
C GLN A 63 2.49 0.21 1.89
N LEU A 64 2.99 -0.72 1.07
CA LEU A 64 3.82 -0.41 -0.09
C LEU A 64 3.03 0.38 -1.14
N GLU A 65 1.81 -0.05 -1.47
CA GLU A 65 0.90 0.65 -2.39
C GLU A 65 0.53 2.05 -1.89
N ASP A 66 0.35 2.25 -0.57
CA ASP A 66 0.04 3.56 -0.01
C ASP A 66 1.16 4.59 -0.24
N ARG A 67 2.43 4.17 -0.16
CA ARG A 67 3.58 5.06 -0.41
C ARG A 67 3.55 5.68 -1.81
N PHE A 68 3.04 4.95 -2.79
CA PHE A 68 2.92 5.44 -4.18
C PHE A 68 1.74 6.40 -4.37
N TYR A 69 0.74 6.37 -3.49
CA TYR A 69 -0.48 7.17 -3.62
C TYR A 69 -0.58 8.36 -2.65
N ASN A 70 -0.01 8.24 -1.45
CA ASN A 70 0.02 9.25 -0.41
C ASN A 70 1.47 9.62 -0.08
N ASN A 71 2.29 9.94 -1.08
CA ASN A 71 3.70 10.25 -0.86
C ASN A 71 3.86 11.40 0.16
N HIS A 72 4.23 11.08 1.39
CA HIS A 72 4.50 12.05 2.46
C HIS A 72 5.91 12.66 2.37
N ALA A 73 6.69 12.33 1.33
CA ALA A 73 8.02 12.90 1.11
C ALA A 73 8.06 14.45 1.16
N PHE A 74 6.94 15.11 0.84
CA PHE A 74 6.83 16.57 0.89
C PHE A 74 6.11 17.13 2.13
N LYS A 75 5.49 16.30 2.99
CA LYS A 75 4.80 16.79 4.20
C LYS A 75 5.76 17.23 5.30
N ALA A 76 7.00 16.75 5.30
CA ALA A 76 8.01 17.10 6.30
C ALA A 76 8.66 18.49 6.08
N ILE A 77 8.47 19.12 4.91
CA ILE A 77 9.11 20.41 4.57
C ILE A 77 8.26 21.61 5.03
N GLY A 78 6.97 21.41 5.35
CA GLY A 78 6.01 22.48 5.63
C GLY A 78 5.91 22.96 7.10
N SER A 79 6.57 22.33 8.06
CA SER A 79 6.56 22.79 9.45
C SER A 79 7.76 23.67 9.77
N THR A 80 7.86 24.82 9.10
CA THR A 80 8.63 25.95 9.63
C THR A 80 7.96 26.42 10.92
N PRO A 81 8.67 26.49 12.06
CA PRO A 81 8.07 26.98 13.30
C PRO A 81 7.68 28.46 13.13
N LYS A 82 6.42 28.77 13.45
CA LYS A 82 5.94 30.15 13.67
C LYS A 82 6.82 30.80 14.73
N ASN A 83 7.52 31.88 14.36
CA ASN A 83 7.71 33.06 15.21
C ASN A 83 8.16 34.25 14.34
N GLN A 84 7.26 35.23 14.24
CA GLN A 84 7.50 36.63 13.83
C GLN A 84 8.20 37.39 15.00
N PRO A 85 8.86 38.56 14.81
CA PRO A 85 8.39 39.67 13.96
C PRO A 85 9.43 40.38 13.09
N ALA A 86 8.89 41.15 12.14
CA ALA A 86 9.59 41.98 11.18
C ALA A 86 9.70 43.44 11.66
N THR A 87 10.82 44.08 11.28
CA THR A 87 11.07 45.54 11.11
C THR A 87 11.02 46.40 12.38
N GLU A 88 11.97 47.30 12.67
CA GLU A 88 12.37 48.45 11.86
C GLU A 88 13.85 48.84 12.07
N GLU A 89 14.63 48.95 10.99
CA GLU A 89 15.91 49.66 10.97
C GLU A 89 15.63 51.15 10.68
N SER A 90 15.96 52.01 11.63
CA SER A 90 15.97 53.47 11.44
C SER A 90 17.35 53.91 10.96
N THR A 91 17.40 54.33 9.69
CA THR A 91 18.54 55.01 9.07
C THR A 91 18.83 56.35 9.75
N SER A 92 20.05 56.50 10.29
CA SER A 92 20.61 57.77 10.77
C SER A 92 21.23 58.56 9.61
N LYS A 93 20.90 59.85 9.55
CA LYS A 93 21.65 60.91 8.85
C LYS A 93 21.96 62.00 9.86
#